data_AF-A0A6N8X9R5-F1
#
_entry.id   AF-A0A6N8X9R5-F1
#
_cell.length_a   1.000
_cell.length_b   1.000
_cell.length_c   1.000
_cell.angle_alpha   90.00
_cell.angle_beta   90.00
_cell.angle_gamma   90.00
#
_symmetry.space_group_name_H-M   'P 1'
#
loop_
_entity.id
_entity.type
_entity.pdbx_description
1 polymer ?
#
loop_
_entity_poly.entity_id
_entity_poly.type
_entity_poly.pdbx_seq_one_letter_code
_entity_poly.pdbx_strand_id
1 'polypeptide(L)'
;MVDEIGMNAGVNVLGQGNRANATIGRTIRLTLMNVFRIVPGIADKSTQGNPGKYSFCIAERAARNPWPALCEECGYPDGVSTVTVFAGAGFCNVENHGGNTPEAILDTMANAMANYGCISTGQSVVVLSPEHAEIVARPGWTKAQVRAYLFEHARHPRTAIERLGKLDRGYRRQGREDCHRGIGPDDILVTVGGGDAGGHSSFIPSWSRGRGSIMQTQAIGVCIDC
;
A
#
# COMPACT_ATOMS: atom_id res chain seq x y z
N MET A 1 5.78 18.28 8.41
CA MET A 1 6.93 17.94 7.54
C MET A 1 6.58 17.87 6.05
N VAL A 2 5.51 17.20 5.60
CA VAL A 2 5.18 17.04 4.16
C VAL A 2 5.17 18.38 3.42
N ASP A 3 4.39 19.35 3.90
CA ASP A 3 4.29 20.68 3.29
C ASP A 3 5.58 21.50 3.46
N GLU A 4 6.20 21.40 4.63
CA GLU A 4 7.43 22.12 5.00
C GLU A 4 8.60 21.83 4.03
N ILE A 5 8.80 20.56 3.67
CA ILE A 5 9.86 20.17 2.72
C ILE A 5 9.35 20.13 1.27
N GLY A 6 8.07 20.45 1.06
CA GLY A 6 7.40 20.46 -0.22
C GLY A 6 7.35 19.10 -0.88
N MET A 7 6.95 18.03 -0.18
CA MET A 7 6.71 16.71 -0.80
C MET A 7 5.48 16.72 -1.70
N ASN A 8 5.54 15.95 -2.79
CA ASN A 8 4.38 15.68 -3.63
C ASN A 8 3.51 14.58 -3.04
N ALA A 9 2.22 14.87 -2.87
CA ALA A 9 1.15 13.92 -2.59
C ALA A 9 0.07 13.89 -3.71
N GLY A 10 0.18 14.79 -4.69
CA GLY A 10 -0.85 15.10 -5.68
C GLY A 10 -0.67 14.38 -7.02
N VAL A 11 -0.86 15.10 -8.12
CA VAL A 11 -0.74 14.55 -9.48
C VAL A 11 0.58 13.78 -9.65
N ASN A 12 0.52 12.62 -10.31
CA ASN A 12 1.68 11.79 -10.61
C ASN A 12 2.44 11.31 -9.34
N VAL A 13 1.72 11.05 -8.24
CA VAL A 13 2.30 10.70 -6.94
C VAL A 13 3.21 9.47 -6.98
N LEU A 14 2.88 8.45 -7.80
CA LEU A 14 3.69 7.22 -7.97
C LEU A 14 4.71 7.31 -9.12
N GLY A 15 4.81 8.46 -9.80
CA GLY A 15 5.77 8.69 -10.88
C GLY A 15 7.15 9.09 -10.37
N GLN A 16 7.80 10.05 -11.04
CA GLN A 16 9.12 10.55 -10.64
C GLN A 16 9.11 11.36 -9.32
N GLY A 17 7.93 11.72 -8.82
CA GLY A 17 7.76 12.59 -7.65
C GLY A 17 8.35 13.98 -7.88
N ASN A 18 8.85 14.59 -6.80
CA ASN A 18 9.61 15.84 -6.84
C ASN A 18 10.95 15.68 -6.08
N ARG A 19 11.68 16.78 -5.88
CA ARG A 19 12.99 16.74 -5.20
C ARG A 19 12.94 16.07 -3.83
N ALA A 20 11.93 16.33 -3.01
CA ALA A 20 11.81 15.75 -1.68
C ALA A 20 11.53 14.24 -1.74
N ASN A 21 10.50 13.81 -2.48
CA ASN A 21 10.19 12.40 -2.69
C ASN A 21 11.38 11.63 -3.26
N ALA A 22 12.00 12.18 -4.32
CA ALA A 22 13.14 11.58 -5.01
C ALA A 22 14.35 11.43 -4.09
N THR A 23 14.65 12.44 -3.28
CA THR A 23 15.79 12.38 -2.35
C THR A 23 15.58 11.32 -1.28
N ILE A 24 14.41 11.25 -0.67
CA ILE A 24 14.10 10.25 0.38
C ILE A 24 14.15 8.84 -0.22
N GLY A 25 13.39 8.60 -1.30
CA GLY A 25 13.35 7.28 -1.95
C GLY A 25 14.72 6.84 -2.45
N ARG A 26 15.49 7.76 -3.04
CA ARG A 26 16.84 7.46 -3.53
C ARG A 26 17.81 7.18 -2.39
N THR A 27 17.71 7.90 -1.28
CA THR A 27 18.53 7.67 -0.08
C THR A 27 18.34 6.25 0.42
N ILE A 28 17.08 5.78 0.54
CA ILE A 28 16.80 4.40 0.94
C ILE A 28 17.44 3.39 -0.03
N ARG A 29 17.30 3.59 -1.35
CA ARG A 29 17.94 2.69 -2.31
C ARG A 29 19.47 2.68 -2.19
N LEU A 30 20.10 3.83 -2.04
CA LEU A 30 21.55 3.95 -1.90
C LEU A 30 22.04 3.29 -0.60
N THR A 31 21.29 3.42 0.49
CA THR A 31 21.59 2.71 1.75
C THR A 31 21.51 1.20 1.55
N LEU A 32 20.45 0.69 0.92
CA LEU A 32 20.32 -0.74 0.60
C LEU A 32 21.51 -1.26 -0.23
N MET A 33 21.95 -0.51 -1.24
CA MET A 33 23.04 -0.94 -2.12
C MET A 33 24.43 -0.82 -1.47
N ASN A 34 24.70 0.27 -0.76
CA ASN A 34 26.05 0.57 -0.28
C ASN A 34 26.32 0.04 1.12
N VAL A 35 25.34 0.11 2.02
CA VAL A 35 25.47 -0.36 3.41
C VAL A 35 25.13 -1.84 3.51
N PHE A 36 23.95 -2.23 3.01
CA PHE A 36 23.47 -3.61 3.11
C PHE A 36 23.90 -4.50 1.95
N ARG A 37 24.64 -3.95 0.97
CA ARG A 37 25.17 -4.68 -0.19
C ARG A 37 24.09 -5.40 -1.01
N ILE A 38 22.86 -4.86 -1.02
CA ILE A 38 21.72 -5.33 -1.83
C ILE A 38 21.91 -4.88 -3.30
N VAL A 39 22.98 -5.39 -3.91
CA VAL A 39 23.40 -5.07 -5.29
C VAL A 39 22.73 -6.04 -6.28
N PRO A 40 22.20 -5.56 -7.43
CA PRO A 40 21.65 -6.40 -8.49
C PRO A 40 22.55 -7.57 -8.88
N GLY A 41 21.99 -8.78 -8.95
CA GLY A 41 22.70 -10.01 -9.28
C GLY A 41 23.45 -10.64 -8.09
N ILE A 42 23.83 -9.84 -7.09
CA ILE A 42 24.55 -10.32 -5.90
C ILE A 42 23.56 -10.70 -4.78
N ALA A 43 23.02 -9.72 -4.06
CA ALA A 43 22.04 -9.94 -2.99
C ALA A 43 20.63 -9.48 -3.37
N ASP A 44 20.53 -8.53 -4.32
CA ASP A 44 19.25 -8.21 -4.94
C ASP A 44 18.93 -9.26 -6.01
N LYS A 45 18.01 -10.16 -5.67
CA LYS A 45 17.59 -11.31 -6.49
C LYS A 45 16.27 -11.07 -7.24
N SER A 46 15.95 -9.82 -7.58
CA SER A 46 14.79 -9.57 -8.44
C SER A 46 14.98 -10.22 -9.81
N THR A 47 13.97 -10.99 -10.24
CA THR A 47 13.95 -11.65 -11.55
C THR A 47 13.91 -10.62 -12.70
N GLN A 48 12.94 -9.70 -12.71
CA GLN A 48 12.84 -8.61 -13.71
C GLN A 48 13.28 -7.25 -13.16
N GLY A 49 13.14 -7.02 -11.85
CA GLY A 49 13.33 -5.71 -11.23
C GLY A 49 12.04 -4.86 -11.20
N ASN A 50 12.16 -3.64 -10.68
CA ASN A 50 11.06 -2.68 -10.57
C ASN A 50 11.64 -1.26 -10.75
N PRO A 51 11.11 -0.43 -11.67
CA PRO A 51 11.56 0.96 -11.86
C PRO A 51 11.55 1.81 -10.57
N GLY A 52 10.60 1.57 -9.66
CA GLY A 52 10.49 2.24 -8.37
C GLY A 52 11.71 2.01 -7.45
N LYS A 53 12.56 1.01 -7.73
CA LYS A 53 13.85 0.89 -7.02
C LYS A 53 14.74 2.11 -7.22
N TYR A 54 14.55 2.92 -8.25
CA TYR A 54 15.28 4.15 -8.41
C TYR A 54 14.91 5.17 -7.32
N SER A 55 13.61 5.38 -7.12
CA SER A 55 12.99 6.16 -6.06
C SER A 55 11.53 5.74 -5.91
N PHE A 56 11.11 5.40 -4.69
CA PHE A 56 9.71 5.12 -4.37
C PHE A 56 9.37 5.60 -2.97
N CYS A 57 8.87 6.83 -2.89
CA CYS A 57 8.47 7.49 -1.66
C CYS A 57 7.35 8.49 -1.99
N ILE A 58 6.23 8.39 -1.29
CA ILE A 58 5.07 9.25 -1.48
C ILE A 58 4.68 9.89 -0.15
N ALA A 59 4.01 11.03 -0.23
CA ALA A 59 3.29 11.59 0.91
C ALA A 59 1.80 11.23 0.80
N GLU A 60 1.14 11.06 1.93
CA GLU A 60 -0.32 11.03 1.99
C GLU A 60 -0.89 12.39 1.61
N ARG A 61 -1.97 12.39 0.84
CA ARG A 61 -2.68 13.61 0.43
C ARG A 61 -3.69 14.04 1.49
N ALA A 62 -3.18 14.46 2.65
CA ALA A 62 -3.98 14.82 3.82
C ALA A 62 -5.11 15.83 3.50
N ALA A 63 -4.83 16.86 2.70
CA ALA A 63 -5.82 17.88 2.31
C ALA A 63 -7.02 17.35 1.49
N ARG A 64 -6.93 16.14 0.95
CA ARG A 64 -8.01 15.47 0.20
C ARG A 64 -8.38 14.11 0.80
N ASN A 65 -7.92 13.83 2.03
CA ASN A 65 -8.23 12.60 2.73
C ASN A 65 -9.53 12.80 3.53
N PRO A 66 -10.62 12.07 3.25
CA PRO A 66 -11.89 12.24 3.96
C PRO A 66 -11.89 11.57 5.35
N TRP A 67 -10.77 11.01 5.77
CA TRP A 67 -10.57 10.30 7.03
C TRP A 67 -9.36 10.88 7.78
N PRO A 68 -9.14 10.53 9.07
CA PRO A 68 -7.94 10.92 9.81
C PRO A 68 -6.65 10.57 9.07
N ALA A 69 -5.59 11.37 9.24
CA ALA A 69 -4.31 11.08 8.61
C ALA A 69 -3.71 9.74 9.12
N LEU A 70 -2.79 9.16 8.34
CA LEU A 70 -2.15 7.89 8.70
C LEU A 70 -1.41 7.96 10.05
N CYS A 71 -0.84 9.12 10.41
CA CYS A 71 -0.21 9.31 11.71
C CYS A 71 -1.21 9.21 12.86
N GLU A 72 -2.37 9.87 12.74
CA GLU A 72 -3.45 9.81 13.73
C GLU A 72 -4.01 8.39 13.86
N GLU A 73 -4.20 7.68 12.75
CA GLU A 73 -4.62 6.27 12.77
C GLU A 73 -3.61 5.35 13.48
N CYS A 74 -2.33 5.69 13.42
CA CYS A 74 -1.28 4.97 14.14
C CYS A 74 -1.16 5.39 15.61
N GLY A 75 -2.05 6.26 16.10
CA GLY A 75 -2.11 6.71 17.50
C GLY A 75 -1.10 7.81 17.84
N TYR A 76 -0.49 8.45 16.83
CA TYR A 76 0.42 9.56 17.07
C TYR A 76 -0.36 10.87 17.30
N PRO A 77 0.13 11.78 18.16
CA PRO A 77 -0.51 13.07 18.41
C PRO A 77 -0.60 13.95 17.16
N ASP A 78 -1.55 14.89 17.18
CA ASP A 78 -1.66 15.93 16.16
C ASP A 78 -0.34 16.73 16.03
N GLY A 79 -0.03 17.15 14.80
CA GLY A 79 1.23 17.81 14.46
C GLY A 79 2.46 16.88 14.32
N VAL A 80 2.38 15.62 14.77
CA VAL A 80 3.48 14.65 14.59
C VAL A 80 3.48 14.08 13.18
N SER A 81 4.59 14.27 12.47
CA SER A 81 4.83 13.60 11.18
C SER A 81 5.38 12.20 11.40
N THR A 82 4.92 11.24 10.60
CA THR A 82 5.39 9.85 10.66
C THR A 82 5.92 9.39 9.31
N VAL A 83 6.72 8.32 9.33
CA VAL A 83 7.12 7.57 8.16
C VAL A 83 6.69 6.12 8.32
N THR A 84 6.03 5.58 7.29
CA THR A 84 5.74 4.15 7.19
C THR A 84 6.63 3.54 6.12
N VAL A 85 7.37 2.50 6.49
CA VAL A 85 8.22 1.72 5.57
C VAL A 85 7.54 0.39 5.27
N PHE A 86 7.44 0.07 3.99
CA PHE A 86 6.85 -1.17 3.49
C PHE A 86 7.73 -1.80 2.41
N ALA A 87 8.00 -3.10 2.53
CA ALA A 87 8.65 -3.88 1.49
C ALA A 87 7.65 -4.23 0.37
N GLY A 88 7.23 -3.21 -0.38
CA GLY A 88 6.31 -3.35 -1.50
C GLY A 88 6.97 -3.90 -2.76
N ALA A 89 6.19 -4.60 -3.58
CA ALA A 89 6.52 -4.90 -4.96
C ALA A 89 6.11 -3.72 -5.87
N GLY A 90 5.89 -3.96 -7.17
CA GLY A 90 5.32 -2.95 -8.08
C GLY A 90 3.86 -2.66 -7.77
N PHE A 91 3.40 -1.44 -8.07
CA PHE A 91 1.99 -1.12 -7.96
C PHE A 91 1.20 -1.64 -9.17
N CYS A 92 -0.06 -1.98 -8.94
CA CYS A 92 -1.06 -2.22 -9.96
C CYS A 92 -1.98 -1.00 -10.01
N ASN A 93 -2.11 -0.39 -11.19
CA ASN A 93 -3.13 0.64 -11.42
C ASN A 93 -4.51 -0.02 -11.42
N VAL A 94 -5.43 0.53 -10.65
CA VAL A 94 -6.81 0.07 -10.53
C VAL A 94 -7.72 1.21 -10.94
N GLU A 95 -8.27 1.12 -12.14
CA GLU A 95 -9.12 2.17 -12.71
C GLU A 95 -10.61 1.83 -12.59
N ASN A 96 -11.42 2.83 -12.23
CA ASN A 96 -12.88 2.75 -12.25
C ASN A 96 -13.49 4.16 -12.35
N HIS A 97 -13.79 4.61 -13.57
CA HIS A 97 -14.44 5.91 -13.78
C HIS A 97 -15.96 5.87 -13.62
N GLY A 98 -16.57 4.69 -13.54
CA GLY A 98 -18.04 4.53 -13.57
C GLY A 98 -18.68 4.26 -12.21
N GLY A 99 -17.89 3.78 -11.24
CA GLY A 99 -18.37 3.43 -9.90
C GLY A 99 -18.78 4.67 -9.11
N ASN A 100 -19.97 4.62 -8.51
CA ASN A 100 -20.53 5.74 -7.74
C ASN A 100 -21.03 5.33 -6.35
N THR A 101 -20.71 4.10 -5.93
CA THR A 101 -20.94 3.56 -4.60
C THR A 101 -19.64 3.00 -4.03
N PRO A 102 -19.51 2.91 -2.69
CA PRO A 102 -18.35 2.28 -2.05
C PRO A 102 -18.06 0.89 -2.61
N GLU A 103 -19.10 0.05 -2.73
CA GLU A 103 -18.99 -1.33 -3.19
C GLU A 103 -18.44 -1.40 -4.61
N ALA A 104 -18.95 -0.59 -5.55
CA ALA A 104 -18.47 -0.60 -6.94
C ALA A 104 -16.97 -0.28 -7.05
N ILE A 105 -16.49 0.69 -6.24
CA ILE A 105 -15.08 1.06 -6.18
C ILE A 105 -14.25 -0.04 -5.50
N LEU A 106 -14.71 -0.53 -4.36
CA LEU A 106 -13.96 -1.48 -3.54
C LEU A 106 -13.95 -2.89 -4.12
N ASP A 107 -14.97 -3.32 -4.86
CA ASP A 107 -14.97 -4.58 -5.62
C ASP A 107 -13.91 -4.57 -6.71
N THR A 108 -13.74 -3.44 -7.41
CA THR A 108 -12.69 -3.30 -8.42
C THR A 108 -11.31 -3.43 -7.77
N MET A 109 -11.11 -2.80 -6.61
CA MET A 109 -9.89 -2.93 -5.81
C MET A 109 -9.67 -4.35 -5.28
N ALA A 110 -10.70 -4.99 -4.75
CA ALA A 110 -10.64 -6.35 -4.23
C ALA A 110 -10.25 -7.35 -5.32
N ASN A 111 -10.79 -7.21 -6.53
CA ASN A 111 -10.40 -8.01 -7.70
C ASN A 111 -8.92 -7.83 -8.06
N ALA A 112 -8.41 -6.58 -8.04
CA ALA A 112 -6.99 -6.32 -8.27
C ALA A 112 -6.10 -6.95 -7.17
N MET A 113 -6.52 -6.86 -5.91
CA MET A 113 -5.82 -7.44 -4.75
C MET A 113 -5.76 -8.98 -4.81
N ALA A 114 -6.86 -9.60 -5.25
CA ALA A 114 -7.04 -11.05 -5.35
C ALA A 114 -6.47 -11.67 -6.64
N ASN A 115 -6.10 -10.85 -7.63
CA ASN A 115 -5.66 -11.30 -8.95
C ASN A 115 -4.69 -12.48 -8.89
N TYR A 116 -5.06 -13.60 -9.52
CA TYR A 116 -4.27 -14.83 -9.50
C TYR A 116 -2.83 -14.67 -9.97
N GLY A 117 -2.51 -13.70 -10.82
CA GLY A 117 -1.15 -13.44 -11.29
C GLY A 117 -0.22 -12.95 -10.18
N CYS A 118 -0.71 -12.06 -9.30
CA CYS A 118 0.09 -11.40 -8.27
C CYS A 118 -0.31 -11.75 -6.82
N ILE A 119 -1.26 -12.66 -6.63
CA ILE A 119 -1.65 -13.10 -5.28
C ILE A 119 -0.51 -13.86 -4.60
N SER A 120 -0.18 -13.42 -3.38
CA SER A 120 0.77 -14.01 -2.45
C SER A 120 0.43 -13.57 -1.03
N THR A 121 0.81 -14.35 -0.01
CA THR A 121 0.57 -13.96 1.38
C THR A 121 1.46 -12.79 1.82
N GLY A 122 0.94 -11.90 2.66
CA GLY A 122 1.66 -10.73 3.19
C GLY A 122 0.75 -9.52 3.40
N GLN A 123 1.31 -8.41 3.89
CA GLN A 123 0.60 -7.14 3.98
C GLN A 123 0.47 -6.47 2.60
N SER A 124 -0.37 -5.45 2.51
CA SER A 124 -0.59 -4.67 1.30
C SER A 124 -0.87 -3.22 1.61
N VAL A 125 -0.60 -2.36 0.62
CA VAL A 125 -0.99 -0.95 0.64
C VAL A 125 -1.99 -0.70 -0.49
N VAL A 126 -3.04 0.04 -0.18
CA VAL A 126 -4.00 0.60 -1.11
C VAL A 126 -3.88 2.11 -1.04
N VAL A 127 -3.55 2.72 -2.18
CA VAL A 127 -3.53 4.18 -2.36
C VAL A 127 -4.77 4.54 -3.15
N LEU A 128 -5.78 5.09 -2.48
CA LEU A 128 -6.98 5.56 -3.14
C LEU A 128 -6.72 6.93 -3.79
N SER A 129 -7.16 7.10 -5.03
CA SER A 129 -7.30 8.45 -5.58
C SER A 129 -8.29 9.26 -4.72
N PRO A 130 -8.12 10.60 -4.63
CA PRO A 130 -9.09 11.47 -3.98
C PRO A 130 -10.55 11.24 -4.40
N GLU A 131 -10.79 11.04 -5.70
CA GLU A 131 -12.14 10.79 -6.25
C GLU A 131 -12.77 9.51 -5.67
N HIS A 132 -12.05 8.37 -5.76
CA HIS A 132 -12.48 7.12 -5.13
C HIS A 132 -12.65 7.23 -3.61
N ALA A 133 -11.74 7.92 -2.91
CA ALA A 133 -11.84 8.10 -1.47
C ALA A 133 -13.11 8.89 -1.09
N GLU A 134 -13.42 9.96 -1.81
CA GLU A 134 -14.63 10.76 -1.65
C GLU A 134 -15.91 9.93 -1.87
N ILE A 135 -15.98 9.16 -2.97
CA ILE A 135 -17.12 8.30 -3.29
C ILE A 135 -17.37 7.28 -2.19
N VAL A 136 -16.30 6.65 -1.69
CA VAL A 136 -16.36 5.65 -0.62
C VAL A 136 -16.78 6.29 0.70
N ALA A 137 -16.21 7.44 1.06
CA ALA A 137 -16.47 8.10 2.35
C ALA A 137 -17.83 8.81 2.40
N ARG A 138 -18.40 9.24 1.27
CA ARG A 138 -19.65 10.01 1.19
C ARG A 138 -20.82 9.41 1.98
N PRO A 139 -21.12 8.09 1.94
CA PRO A 139 -22.14 7.47 2.78
C PRO A 139 -21.69 7.17 4.23
N GLY A 140 -20.57 7.73 4.69
CA GLY A 140 -20.07 7.61 6.06
C GLY A 140 -19.17 6.41 6.32
N TRP A 141 -18.58 5.80 5.28
CA TRP A 141 -17.64 4.68 5.48
C TRP A 141 -16.37 5.15 6.18
N THR A 142 -15.91 4.35 7.13
CA THR A 142 -14.63 4.51 7.81
C THR A 142 -13.53 3.71 7.09
N LYS A 143 -12.25 4.10 7.27
CA LYS A 143 -11.11 3.28 6.79
C LYS A 143 -11.14 1.85 7.34
N ALA A 144 -11.63 1.64 8.56
CA ALA A 144 -11.78 0.30 9.14
C ALA A 144 -12.79 -0.55 8.34
N GLN A 145 -13.92 0.03 7.93
CA GLN A 145 -14.90 -0.66 7.06
C GLN A 145 -14.33 -0.94 5.67
N VAL A 146 -13.54 -0.02 5.11
CA VAL A 146 -12.84 -0.26 3.84
C VAL A 146 -11.89 -1.46 3.95
N ARG A 147 -11.06 -1.52 5.00
CA ARG A 147 -10.15 -2.66 5.25
C ARG A 147 -10.92 -3.97 5.43
N ALA A 148 -12.00 -3.96 6.22
CA ALA A 148 -12.84 -5.13 6.44
C ALA A 148 -13.47 -5.64 5.13
N TYR A 149 -14.04 -4.73 4.34
CA TYR A 149 -14.65 -5.07 3.06
C TYR A 149 -13.64 -5.66 2.08
N LEU A 150 -12.48 -5.02 1.91
CA LEU A 150 -11.42 -5.53 1.05
C LEU A 150 -10.92 -6.90 1.51
N PHE A 151 -10.76 -7.11 2.82
CA PHE A 151 -10.34 -8.41 3.36
C PHE A 151 -11.38 -9.52 3.10
N GLU A 152 -12.66 -9.17 3.21
CA GLU A 152 -13.77 -10.10 2.95
C GLU A 152 -13.92 -10.43 1.46
N HIS A 153 -13.66 -9.49 0.56
CA HIS A 153 -13.96 -9.66 -0.87
C HIS A 153 -12.72 -10.04 -1.70
N ALA A 154 -11.51 -9.67 -1.29
CA ALA A 154 -10.26 -9.96 -2.01
C ALA A 154 -9.72 -11.38 -1.75
N ARG A 155 -10.56 -12.40 -1.94
CA ARG A 155 -10.27 -13.80 -1.60
C ARG A 155 -10.58 -14.76 -2.73
N HIS A 156 -9.93 -15.93 -2.68
CA HIS A 156 -10.22 -17.04 -3.56
C HIS A 156 -10.33 -18.35 -2.79
N PRO A 157 -11.16 -19.29 -3.25
CA PRO A 157 -11.21 -20.63 -2.66
C PRO A 157 -9.83 -21.27 -2.64
N ARG A 158 -9.52 -21.95 -1.54
CA ARG A 158 -8.26 -22.67 -1.34
C ARG A 158 -7.97 -23.64 -2.49
N THR A 159 -9.00 -24.33 -2.97
CA THR A 159 -8.92 -25.27 -4.10
C THR A 159 -8.49 -24.58 -5.39
N ALA A 160 -8.89 -23.32 -5.62
CA ALA A 160 -8.47 -22.55 -6.78
C ALA A 160 -7.00 -22.13 -6.69
N ILE A 161 -6.55 -21.72 -5.49
CA ILE A 161 -5.14 -21.40 -5.20
C ILE A 161 -4.26 -22.65 -5.37
N GLU A 162 -4.73 -23.81 -4.90
CA GLU A 162 -4.04 -25.10 -5.04
C GLU A 162 -3.93 -25.56 -6.48
N ARG A 163 -5.02 -25.48 -7.26
CA ARG A 163 -5.05 -25.81 -8.68
C ARG A 163 -3.98 -25.04 -9.48
N LEU A 164 -3.68 -23.81 -9.08
CA LEU A 164 -2.68 -22.95 -9.73
C LEU A 164 -1.26 -23.15 -9.18
N GLY A 165 -1.05 -24.11 -8.27
CA GLY A 165 0.25 -24.36 -7.64
C GLY A 165 0.69 -23.25 -6.68
N LYS A 166 -0.23 -22.37 -6.26
CA LYS A 166 0.07 -21.21 -5.40
C LYS A 166 -0.18 -21.45 -3.92
N LEU A 167 -0.69 -22.63 -3.54
CA LEU A 167 -0.93 -22.99 -2.14
C LEU A 167 0.40 -23.21 -1.40
N ASP A 168 0.95 -22.12 -0.86
CA ASP A 168 2.20 -22.12 -0.09
C ASP A 168 1.96 -22.30 1.43
N ARG A 169 3.04 -22.25 2.21
CA ARG A 169 2.98 -22.37 3.68
C ARG A 169 2.15 -21.25 4.32
N GLY A 170 2.14 -20.05 3.74
CA GLY A 170 1.38 -18.92 4.25
C GLY A 170 -0.12 -19.18 4.16
N TYR A 171 -0.62 -19.60 3.00
CA TYR A 171 -2.04 -19.94 2.84
C TYR A 171 -2.45 -21.13 3.70
N ARG A 172 -1.62 -22.18 3.77
CA ARG A 172 -1.91 -23.33 4.65
C ARG A 172 -2.04 -22.93 6.12
N ARG A 173 -1.24 -21.97 6.58
CA ARG A 173 -1.29 -21.44 7.96
C ARG A 173 -2.53 -20.61 8.26
N GLN A 174 -3.17 -20.02 7.24
CA GLN A 174 -4.44 -19.31 7.46
C GLN A 174 -5.54 -20.29 7.90
N GLY A 175 -5.48 -21.55 7.48
CA GLY A 175 -6.46 -22.57 7.88
C GLY A 175 -7.89 -22.26 7.41
N ARG A 176 -8.05 -21.45 6.36
CA ARG A 176 -9.34 -21.00 5.81
C ARG A 176 -9.68 -21.73 4.52
N GLU A 177 -10.98 -21.94 4.29
CA GLU A 177 -11.51 -22.39 3.00
C GLU A 177 -11.31 -21.33 1.91
N ASP A 178 -11.38 -20.04 2.28
CA ASP A 178 -11.08 -18.93 1.39
C ASP A 178 -9.77 -18.25 1.79
N CYS A 179 -8.85 -18.18 0.84
CA CYS A 179 -7.52 -17.64 0.99
C CYS A 179 -7.51 -16.14 0.65
N HIS A 180 -6.95 -15.35 1.55
CA HIS A 180 -6.67 -13.92 1.36
C HIS A 180 -5.15 -13.69 1.42
N ARG A 181 -4.66 -12.55 0.92
CA ARG A 181 -3.25 -12.15 1.00
C ARG A 181 -2.79 -11.92 2.45
N GLY A 182 -3.47 -11.04 3.17
CA GLY A 182 -3.29 -10.79 4.60
C GLY A 182 -3.94 -11.87 5.46
N ILE A 183 -3.65 -11.86 6.77
CA ILE A 183 -4.29 -12.72 7.77
C ILE A 183 -5.45 -12.03 8.51
N GLY A 184 -5.60 -10.72 8.33
CA GLY A 184 -6.70 -9.91 8.84
C GLY A 184 -6.81 -8.58 8.10
N PRO A 185 -7.86 -7.78 8.35
CA PRO A 185 -8.05 -6.48 7.70
C PRO A 185 -6.93 -5.48 8.01
N ASP A 186 -6.30 -5.57 9.18
CA ASP A 186 -5.18 -4.69 9.57
C ASP A 186 -3.88 -4.94 8.78
N ASP A 187 -3.84 -5.98 7.95
CA ASP A 187 -2.75 -6.17 6.99
C ASP A 187 -2.89 -5.31 5.72
N ILE A 188 -3.96 -4.52 5.62
CA ILE A 188 -4.24 -3.61 4.51
C ILE A 188 -4.06 -2.17 4.99
N LEU A 189 -2.99 -1.50 4.59
CA LEU A 189 -2.86 -0.07 4.80
C LEU A 189 -3.66 0.66 3.71
N VAL A 190 -4.52 1.60 4.11
CA VAL A 190 -5.29 2.44 3.19
C VAL A 190 -4.85 3.89 3.39
N THR A 191 -4.42 4.53 2.31
CA THR A 191 -4.05 5.95 2.30
C THR A 191 -4.59 6.62 1.03
N VAL A 192 -4.58 7.94 1.00
CA VAL A 192 -5.05 8.74 -0.14
C VAL A 192 -3.87 9.43 -0.81
N GLY A 193 -3.83 9.40 -2.13
CA GLY A 193 -2.77 10.03 -2.92
C GLY A 193 -3.14 10.13 -4.39
N GLY A 194 -2.57 11.10 -5.11
CA GLY A 194 -2.82 11.27 -6.54
C GLY A 194 -3.49 12.59 -6.89
N GLY A 195 -3.73 12.79 -8.18
CA GLY A 195 -4.38 13.99 -8.72
C GLY A 195 -5.84 14.12 -8.33
N ASP A 196 -6.44 15.29 -8.59
CA ASP A 196 -7.84 15.58 -8.25
C ASP A 196 -8.87 14.94 -9.17
N ALA A 197 -8.42 14.37 -10.29
CA ALA A 197 -9.28 13.80 -11.32
C ALA A 197 -8.69 12.50 -11.88
N GLY A 198 -9.59 11.61 -12.26
CA GLY A 198 -9.30 10.31 -12.84
C GLY A 198 -9.44 9.24 -11.77
N GLY A 199 -10.43 8.35 -11.94
CA GLY A 199 -10.71 7.22 -11.05
C GLY A 199 -9.62 6.17 -11.11
N HIS A 200 -8.40 6.51 -10.68
CA HIS A 200 -7.19 5.69 -10.72
C HIS A 200 -6.61 5.53 -9.32
N SER A 201 -6.97 4.44 -8.65
CA SER A 201 -6.31 4.01 -7.41
C SER A 201 -5.14 3.08 -7.71
N SER A 202 -4.37 2.74 -6.68
CA SER A 202 -3.26 1.81 -6.79
C SER A 202 -3.24 0.79 -5.69
N PHE A 203 -2.90 -0.44 -6.06
CA PHE A 203 -2.69 -1.55 -5.16
C PHE A 203 -1.21 -1.94 -5.17
N ILE A 204 -0.59 -2.02 -3.98
CA ILE A 204 0.82 -2.39 -3.81
C ILE A 204 0.88 -3.67 -2.95
N PRO A 205 1.17 -4.84 -3.55
CA PRO A 205 1.39 -6.07 -2.82
C PRO A 205 2.75 -6.08 -2.11
N SER A 206 2.86 -6.82 -1.01
CA SER A 206 4.16 -7.13 -0.39
C SER A 206 5.05 -7.93 -1.34
N TRP A 207 6.35 -7.63 -1.34
CA TRP A 207 7.37 -8.47 -1.95
C TRP A 207 7.60 -9.77 -1.16
N SER A 208 7.62 -9.68 0.17
CA SER A 208 7.83 -10.82 1.05
C SER A 208 6.58 -11.70 1.09
N ARG A 209 6.78 -13.03 0.99
CA ARG A 209 5.73 -14.01 1.28
C ARG A 209 5.58 -14.20 2.79
N GLY A 210 4.38 -14.05 3.30
CA GLY A 210 4.07 -14.13 4.73
C GLY A 210 4.59 -12.91 5.53
N ARG A 211 4.68 -13.05 6.86
CA ARG A 211 5.04 -11.97 7.80
C ARG A 211 6.55 -11.81 8.06
N GLY A 212 7.40 -12.24 7.12
CA GLY A 212 8.87 -12.06 7.23
C GLY A 212 9.33 -10.61 7.08
N SER A 213 8.48 -9.75 6.51
CA SER A 213 8.61 -8.31 6.50
C SER A 213 7.24 -7.72 6.79
N ILE A 214 7.15 -6.87 7.81
CA ILE A 214 5.93 -6.15 8.18
C ILE A 214 6.13 -4.65 8.01
N MET A 215 5.05 -3.92 7.75
CA MET A 215 5.04 -2.47 7.73
C MET A 215 5.46 -1.95 9.11
N GLN A 216 6.30 -0.93 9.12
CA GLN A 216 6.76 -0.28 10.34
C GLN A 216 6.49 1.22 10.20
N THR A 217 5.80 1.78 11.19
CA THR A 217 5.56 3.23 11.28
C THR A 217 6.37 3.78 12.45
N GLN A 218 7.00 4.93 12.25
CA GLN A 218 7.76 5.65 13.27
C GLN A 218 7.51 7.15 13.15
N ALA A 219 7.55 7.87 14.27
CA ALA A 219 7.51 9.33 14.29
C ALA A 219 8.84 9.93 13.81
N ILE A 220 8.77 11.14 13.26
CA ILE A 220 9.94 11.88 12.75
C ILE A 220 10.21 13.09 13.63
N GLY A 221 11.46 13.25 14.07
CA GLY A 221 11.90 14.44 14.81
C GLY A 221 11.40 14.54 16.25
N VAL A 222 10.69 13.52 16.74
CA VAL A 222 10.25 13.39 18.12
C VAL A 222 10.55 11.99 18.63
N CYS A 223 11.02 11.90 19.86
CA CYS A 223 11.08 10.64 20.60
C CYS A 223 9.86 10.64 21.51
N ILE A 224 9.00 9.63 21.36
CA ILE A 224 7.69 9.56 22.03
C ILE A 224 7.77 8.67 23.28
N ASP A 225 8.87 7.94 23.42
CA ASP A 225 9.19 7.06 24.56
C ASP A 225 10.30 7.66 25.48
N CYS A 226 10.55 8.95 25.35
CA CYS A 226 11.24 9.78 26.31
C CYS A 226 10.26 10.89 26.78
#